data_AF-A0A2L2YRU5-F1
#
_entry.id   AF-A0A2L2YRU5-F1
#
_cell.length_a   1.000
_cell.length_b   1.000
_cell.length_c   1.000
_cell.angle_alpha   90.00
_cell.angle_beta   90.00
_cell.angle_gamma   90.00
#
_symmetry.space_group_name_H-M   'P 1'
#
loop_
_entity.id
_entity.type
_entity.pdbx_description
1 polymer ?
#
loop_
_entity_poly.entity_id
_entity_poly.type
_entity_poly.pdbx_seq_one_letter_code
_entity_poly.pdbx_strand_id
1 'polypeptide(L)'
;SHLRDFFNQYLENKAVLFTTDGGGCETCLRCGRTDEVLATIDFGTGANVSRLFQSLRWNQAKGPFVNSEFYAGHLDHWAKPHAHVTSKAIVKTLTHLLKANASVNVYMIHGGTSFGFSAGSNMGRTFQACTTSYDFNAPLSEAGDPTPKYFAM
;
A
#
# COMPACT_ATOMS: atom_id res chain seq x y z
N SER A 1 14.20 19.03 5.57
CA SER A 1 14.11 18.12 4.41
C SER A 1 13.35 18.86 3.32
N HIS A 2 13.91 19.01 2.11
CA HIS A 2 13.40 19.96 1.11
C HIS A 2 11.90 19.81 0.82
N LEU A 3 11.41 18.59 0.54
CA LEU A 3 9.98 18.37 0.24
C LEU A 3 9.08 18.67 1.44
N ARG A 4 9.42 18.19 2.65
CA ARG A 4 8.67 18.52 3.87
C ARG A 4 8.54 20.04 4.05
N ASP A 5 9.65 20.75 3.94
CA ASP A 5 9.71 22.19 4.17
C ASP A 5 8.93 22.95 3.08
N PHE A 6 9.02 22.50 1.83
CA PHE A 6 8.25 23.02 0.70
C PHE A 6 6.74 22.82 0.90
N PHE A 7 6.28 21.62 1.26
CA PHE A 7 4.87 21.36 1.52
C PHE A 7 4.33 22.21 2.68
N ASN A 8 5.12 22.37 3.75
CA ASN A 8 4.72 23.18 4.90
C ASN A 8 4.60 24.68 4.59
N GLN A 9 5.27 25.20 3.55
CA GLN A 9 5.05 26.59 3.11
C GLN A 9 3.63 26.82 2.61
N TYR A 10 3.02 25.82 1.97
CA TYR A 10 1.65 25.93 1.42
C TYR A 10 0.59 25.42 2.39
N LEU A 11 0.92 24.42 3.21
CA LEU A 11 -0.01 23.82 4.15
C LEU A 11 -0.06 24.54 5.50
N GLU A 12 0.89 25.45 5.77
CA GLU A 12 1.00 26.21 7.01
C GLU A 12 0.99 25.32 8.27
N ASN A 13 1.58 24.12 8.18
CA ASN A 13 1.57 23.09 9.23
C ASN A 13 0.17 22.65 9.71
N LYS A 14 -0.89 22.87 8.91
CA LYS A 14 -2.28 22.49 9.28
C LYS A 14 -2.64 21.05 8.94
N ALA A 15 -1.81 20.37 8.14
CA ALA A 15 -2.00 18.98 7.75
C ALA A 15 -0.87 18.09 8.29
N VAL A 16 -1.20 16.85 8.64
CA VAL A 16 -0.20 15.84 9.00
C VAL A 16 0.49 15.36 7.72
N LEU A 17 1.78 15.62 7.60
CA LEU A 17 2.62 15.01 6.58
C LEU A 17 3.01 13.59 7.01
N PHE A 18 3.06 12.65 6.06
CA PHE A 18 3.52 11.29 6.30
C PHE A 18 4.38 10.75 5.15
N THR A 19 5.21 9.75 5.44
CA THR A 19 5.95 8.94 4.46
C THR A 19 5.49 7.49 4.53
N THR A 20 5.64 6.74 3.44
CA THR A 20 5.32 5.30 3.39
C THR A 20 6.52 4.54 2.84
N ASP A 21 6.91 3.48 3.54
CA ASP A 21 8.02 2.62 3.17
C ASP A 21 7.68 1.14 3.44
N GLY A 22 8.31 0.24 2.68
CA GLY A 22 8.06 -1.19 2.80
C GLY A 22 8.35 -1.74 4.20
N GLY A 23 7.32 -2.23 4.90
CA GLY A 23 7.44 -2.67 6.29
C GLY A 23 8.37 -3.88 6.47
N GLY A 24 8.49 -4.73 5.44
CA GLY A 24 9.38 -5.90 5.43
C GLY A 24 10.83 -5.60 5.09
N CYS A 25 11.17 -4.35 4.75
CA CYS A 25 12.49 -3.94 4.30
C CYS A 25 13.20 -3.14 5.40
N GLU A 26 14.28 -3.69 5.94
CA GLU A 26 15.01 -3.11 7.08
C GLU A 26 15.60 -1.73 6.74
N THR A 27 16.11 -1.54 5.52
CA THR A 27 16.74 -0.28 5.10
C THR A 27 15.73 0.75 4.58
N CYS A 28 14.55 0.32 4.12
CA CYS A 28 13.58 1.21 3.49
C CYS A 28 13.11 2.29 4.47
N LEU A 29 12.59 1.89 5.63
CA LEU A 29 12.19 2.84 6.68
C LEU A 29 13.31 3.76 7.15
N ARG A 30 14.54 3.24 7.27
CA ARG A 30 15.69 4.05 7.71
C ARG A 30 16.05 5.14 6.71
N CYS A 31 15.93 4.86 5.42
CA CYS A 31 16.29 5.78 4.35
C CYS A 31 15.12 6.67 3.90
N GLY A 32 13.87 6.20 4.02
CA GLY A 32 12.68 6.90 3.56
C GLY A 32 12.02 7.79 4.62
N ARG A 33 12.16 7.45 5.91
CA ARG A 33 11.63 8.32 6.98
C ARG A 33 12.27 9.69 6.94
N THR A 34 11.47 10.70 7.23
CA THR A 34 11.93 12.08 7.36
C THR A 34 11.60 12.59 8.76
N ASP A 35 12.54 13.29 9.40
CA ASP A 35 12.30 13.85 10.73
C ASP A 35 11.11 14.84 10.70
N GLU A 36 10.32 14.83 11.78
CA GLU A 36 9.08 15.64 11.94
C GLU A 36 7.95 15.29 10.95
N VAL A 37 8.06 14.14 10.26
CA VAL A 37 7.03 13.59 9.38
C VAL A 37 6.60 12.23 9.91
N LEU A 38 5.30 11.94 9.91
CA LEU A 38 4.78 10.66 10.39
C LEU A 38 5.28 9.52 9.47
N ALA A 39 6.05 8.58 9.99
CA ALA A 39 6.42 7.38 9.26
C ALA A 39 5.26 6.36 9.32
N THR A 40 4.87 5.85 8.17
CA THR A 40 3.95 4.72 8.00
C THR A 40 4.62 3.62 7.19
N ILE A 41 3.98 2.45 7.11
CA ILE A 41 4.49 1.32 6.34
C ILE A 41 3.46 0.79 5.35
N ASP A 42 3.93 0.14 4.29
CA ASP A 42 3.10 -0.69 3.42
C ASP A 42 3.41 -2.19 3.60
N PHE A 43 2.40 -3.02 3.37
CA PHE A 43 2.54 -4.48 3.23
C PHE A 43 1.21 -5.15 2.86
N GLY A 44 1.30 -6.28 2.16
CA GLY A 44 0.16 -7.08 1.75
C GLY A 44 -0.24 -8.19 2.72
N THR A 45 -0.99 -9.16 2.19
CA THR A 45 -1.42 -10.34 2.95
C THR A 45 -0.25 -11.26 3.32
N GLY A 46 -0.46 -12.14 4.31
CA GLY A 46 0.56 -13.10 4.76
C GLY A 46 1.66 -12.52 5.65
N ALA A 47 1.73 -11.20 5.80
CA ALA A 47 2.65 -10.53 6.70
C ALA A 47 2.37 -10.80 8.19
N ASN A 48 3.42 -10.80 9.01
CA ASN A 48 3.30 -10.79 10.47
C ASN A 48 3.13 -9.34 10.97
N VAL A 49 1.88 -8.91 11.08
CA VAL A 49 1.49 -7.54 11.47
C VAL A 49 2.24 -7.04 12.71
N SER A 50 2.28 -7.84 13.77
CA SER A 50 2.94 -7.44 15.03
C SER A 50 4.43 -7.20 14.84
N ARG A 51 5.12 -8.04 14.06
CA ARG A 51 6.55 -7.88 13.78
C ARG A 51 6.82 -6.62 12.95
N LEU A 52 5.98 -6.33 11.94
CA LEU A 52 6.15 -5.15 11.10
C LEU A 52 5.92 -3.86 11.90
N PHE A 53 4.90 -3.83 12.75
CA PHE A 53 4.66 -2.68 13.63
C PHE A 53 5.71 -2.54 14.75
N GLN A 54 6.35 -3.62 15.19
CA GLN A 54 7.52 -3.54 16.04
C GLN A 54 8.70 -2.88 15.32
N SER A 55 8.95 -3.23 14.05
CA SER A 55 9.96 -2.57 13.21
C SER A 55 9.69 -1.07 13.06
N LEU A 56 8.42 -0.69 12.84
CA LEU A 56 8.01 0.72 12.81
C LEU A 56 8.31 1.41 14.15
N ARG A 57 8.06 0.76 15.30
CA ARG A 57 8.35 1.36 16.63
C ARG A 57 9.83 1.63 16.88
N TRP A 58 10.73 0.83 16.30
CA TRP A 58 12.17 1.10 16.39
C TRP A 58 12.58 2.35 15.62
N ASN A 59 11.87 2.68 14.54
CA ASN A 59 12.14 3.86 13.71
C ASN A 59 11.29 5.08 14.13
N GLN A 60 10.16 4.86 14.79
CA GLN A 60 9.21 5.86 15.25
C GLN A 60 8.56 5.39 16.56
N ALA A 61 9.12 5.86 17.69
CA ALA A 61 8.75 5.39 19.02
C ALA A 61 7.29 5.67 19.42
N LYS A 62 6.65 6.69 18.85
CA LYS A 62 5.29 7.15 19.19
C LYS A 62 4.45 7.42 17.94
N GLY A 63 3.14 7.46 18.09
CA GLY A 63 2.19 7.73 16.99
C GLY A 63 1.36 6.50 16.61
N PRO A 64 0.38 6.67 15.71
CA PRO A 64 -0.52 5.58 15.31
C PRO A 64 0.23 4.48 14.55
N PHE A 65 -0.36 3.29 14.53
CA PHE A 65 -0.01 2.29 13.54
C PHE A 65 -0.80 2.56 12.27
N VAL A 66 -0.12 2.65 11.14
CA VAL A 66 -0.74 2.91 9.84
C VAL A 66 -0.13 1.96 8.82
N ASN A 67 -0.99 1.14 8.19
CA ASN A 67 -0.65 0.50 6.93
C ASN A 67 -1.21 1.37 5.79
N SER A 68 -0.34 2.16 5.18
CA SER A 68 -0.74 3.11 4.13
C SER A 68 -1.06 2.44 2.79
N GLU A 69 -0.61 1.20 2.58
CA GLU A 69 -0.96 0.40 1.41
C GLU A 69 -1.10 -1.08 1.79
N PHE A 70 -2.32 -1.48 2.13
CA PHE A 70 -2.66 -2.87 2.32
C PHE A 70 -3.06 -3.52 0.99
N TYR A 71 -2.16 -4.31 0.42
CA TYR A 71 -2.34 -4.92 -0.90
C TYR A 71 -3.43 -6.01 -0.91
N ALA A 72 -4.62 -5.67 -1.42
CA ALA A 72 -5.77 -6.57 -1.59
C ALA A 72 -5.72 -7.39 -2.90
N GLY A 73 -4.68 -7.15 -3.69
CA GLY A 73 -4.49 -7.68 -5.02
C GLY A 73 -3.07 -7.34 -5.50
N HIS A 74 -2.82 -7.35 -6.81
CA HIS A 74 -1.53 -6.94 -7.37
C HIS A 74 -1.68 -6.50 -8.84
N LEU A 75 -0.71 -5.72 -9.33
CA LEU A 75 -0.63 -5.33 -10.74
C LEU A 75 -0.26 -6.52 -11.64
N ASP A 76 -0.68 -6.43 -12.90
CA ASP A 76 -0.40 -7.39 -13.96
C ASP A 76 0.65 -6.88 -14.94
N HIS A 77 1.33 -7.83 -15.58
CA HIS A 77 2.23 -7.55 -16.69
C HIS A 77 1.80 -8.33 -17.93
N TRP A 78 2.03 -7.76 -19.11
CA TRP A 78 1.80 -8.46 -20.37
C TRP A 78 2.54 -9.81 -20.42
N ALA A 79 1.87 -10.83 -20.94
CA ALA A 79 2.36 -12.21 -21.03
C ALA A 79 2.68 -12.89 -19.68
N LYS A 80 2.10 -12.40 -18.57
CA LYS A 80 2.09 -13.08 -17.26
C LYS A 80 0.67 -13.49 -16.87
N PRO A 81 0.50 -14.52 -16.02
CA PRO A 81 -0.80 -14.84 -15.46
C PRO A 81 -1.36 -13.65 -14.67
N HIS A 82 -2.68 -13.48 -14.72
CA HIS A 82 -3.39 -12.50 -13.91
C HIS A 82 -3.11 -12.73 -12.41
N ALA A 83 -2.71 -11.68 -11.72
CA ALA A 83 -2.40 -11.74 -10.30
C ALA A 83 -3.67 -11.93 -9.47
N HIS A 84 -3.56 -12.73 -8.41
CA HIS A 84 -4.72 -13.07 -7.60
C HIS A 84 -4.34 -13.19 -6.13
N VAL A 85 -5.14 -12.55 -5.27
CA VAL A 85 -5.03 -12.64 -3.81
C VAL A 85 -6.37 -13.09 -3.25
N THR A 86 -6.38 -14.17 -2.47
CA THR A 86 -7.63 -14.75 -1.96
C THR A 86 -8.29 -13.85 -0.90
N SER A 87 -9.63 -13.76 -0.92
CA SER A 87 -10.40 -13.04 0.12
C SER A 87 -10.07 -13.52 1.54
N LYS A 88 -9.84 -14.83 1.72
CA LYS A 88 -9.44 -15.41 3.02
C LYS A 88 -8.14 -14.81 3.55
N ALA A 89 -7.14 -14.63 2.70
CA ALA A 89 -5.87 -14.02 3.10
C ALA A 89 -6.04 -12.55 3.48
N ILE A 90 -6.88 -11.82 2.73
CA ILE A 90 -7.19 -10.42 2.97
C ILE A 90 -7.90 -10.23 4.31
N VAL A 91 -9.02 -10.92 4.51
CA VAL A 91 -9.82 -10.85 5.75
C VAL A 91 -8.96 -11.21 6.97
N LYS A 92 -8.11 -12.24 6.86
CA LYS A 92 -7.22 -12.64 7.95
C LYS A 92 -6.24 -11.52 8.33
N THR A 93 -5.51 -10.95 7.37
CA THR A 93 -4.55 -9.87 7.66
C THR A 93 -5.24 -8.58 8.08
N LEU A 94 -6.35 -8.21 7.43
CA LEU A 94 -7.15 -7.04 7.79
C LEU A 94 -7.70 -7.13 9.22
N THR A 95 -8.21 -8.30 9.62
CA THR A 95 -8.65 -8.54 11.00
C THR A 95 -7.52 -8.31 12.00
N HIS A 96 -6.29 -8.72 11.70
CA HIS A 96 -5.14 -8.47 12.58
C HIS A 96 -4.78 -6.98 12.66
N LEU A 97 -4.83 -6.26 11.53
CA LEU A 97 -4.62 -4.81 11.49
C LEU A 97 -5.65 -4.06 12.37
N LEU A 98 -6.93 -4.39 12.19
CA LEU A 98 -8.02 -3.75 12.94
C LEU A 98 -7.96 -4.09 14.43
N LYS A 99 -7.64 -5.34 14.80
CA LYS A 99 -7.43 -5.74 16.20
C LYS A 99 -6.25 -5.01 16.86
N ALA A 100 -5.25 -4.61 16.08
CA ALA A 100 -4.14 -3.79 16.55
C ALA A 100 -4.49 -2.30 16.65
N ASN A 101 -5.76 -1.92 16.39
CA ASN A 101 -6.23 -0.54 16.30
C ASN A 101 -5.41 0.30 15.30
N ALA A 102 -4.93 -0.33 14.23
CA ALA A 102 -4.19 0.33 13.18
C ALA A 102 -5.14 0.99 12.18
N SER A 103 -4.75 2.17 11.69
CA SER A 103 -5.35 2.72 10.47
C SER A 103 -4.86 1.94 9.25
N VAL A 104 -5.73 1.72 8.28
CA VAL A 104 -5.43 0.92 7.09
C VAL A 104 -6.05 1.55 5.85
N ASN A 105 -5.27 1.64 4.78
CA ASN A 105 -5.75 1.99 3.45
C ASN A 105 -5.67 0.76 2.54
N VAL A 106 -6.77 0.39 1.88
CA VAL A 106 -6.85 -0.78 1.00
C VAL A 106 -6.37 -0.41 -0.40
N TYR A 107 -5.23 -0.96 -0.81
CA TYR A 107 -4.65 -0.74 -2.13
C TYR A 107 -4.80 -2.00 -3.00
N MET A 108 -5.56 -2.01 -4.09
CA MET A 108 -6.60 -1.06 -4.48
C MET A 108 -7.96 -1.56 -3.97
N ILE A 109 -8.84 -0.63 -3.58
CA ILE A 109 -10.27 -0.93 -3.37
C ILE A 109 -11.00 -1.07 -4.72
N HIS A 110 -10.64 -0.22 -5.68
CA HIS A 110 -11.02 -0.22 -7.09
C HIS A 110 -9.80 0.26 -7.87
N GLY A 111 -9.34 -0.50 -8.86
CA GLY A 111 -8.17 -0.09 -9.65
C GLY A 111 -8.53 0.60 -10.97
N GLY A 112 -9.54 0.10 -11.69
CA GLY A 112 -10.00 0.70 -12.95
C GLY A 112 -9.10 0.39 -14.13
N THR A 113 -8.77 1.40 -14.94
CA THR A 113 -8.09 1.23 -16.24
C THR A 113 -7.00 2.28 -16.43
N SER A 114 -5.82 1.84 -16.88
CA SER A 114 -4.77 2.73 -17.35
C SER A 114 -5.00 3.07 -18.83
N PHE A 115 -5.88 4.04 -19.11
CA PHE A 115 -6.26 4.41 -20.47
C PHE A 115 -5.10 4.97 -21.30
N GLY A 116 -5.15 4.73 -22.62
CA GLY A 116 -4.17 5.24 -23.58
C GLY A 116 -2.76 4.74 -23.26
N PHE A 117 -1.84 5.66 -23.03
CA PHE A 117 -0.43 5.39 -22.74
C PHE A 117 -0.05 5.70 -21.29
N SER A 118 -1.03 5.64 -20.37
CA SER A 118 -0.79 5.92 -18.94
C SER A 118 -0.26 4.73 -18.14
N ALA A 119 -0.31 3.52 -18.71
CA ALA A 119 0.23 2.33 -18.07
C ALA A 119 1.75 2.44 -17.90
N GLY A 120 2.23 2.11 -16.69
CA GLY A 120 3.64 2.07 -16.37
C GLY A 120 4.33 0.78 -16.79
N SER A 121 5.53 0.58 -16.25
CA SER A 121 6.31 -0.65 -16.40
C SER A 121 7.21 -0.84 -15.21
N ASN A 122 7.49 -2.10 -14.87
CA ASN A 122 8.51 -2.45 -13.92
C ASN A 122 9.79 -2.88 -14.64
N MET A 123 10.93 -2.75 -13.96
CA MET A 123 12.20 -3.32 -14.40
C MET A 123 12.59 -4.46 -13.47
N GLY A 124 12.54 -5.68 -13.99
CA GLY A 124 13.12 -6.86 -13.33
C GLY A 124 14.46 -7.21 -13.98
N ARG A 125 14.68 -8.51 -14.25
CA ARG A 125 15.76 -8.94 -15.18
C ARG A 125 15.52 -8.47 -16.61
N THR A 126 14.27 -8.21 -16.95
CA THR A 126 13.81 -7.71 -18.24
C THR A 126 12.78 -6.61 -18.00
N PHE A 127 12.53 -5.80 -19.03
CA PHE A 127 11.41 -4.87 -19.06
C PHE A 127 10.08 -5.61 -18.92
N GLN A 128 9.18 -5.08 -18.08
CA GLN A 128 7.87 -5.67 -17.79
C GLN A 128 6.80 -4.58 -17.89
N ALA A 129 6.16 -4.45 -19.05
CA ALA A 129 5.06 -3.50 -19.24
C ALA A 129 3.82 -3.95 -18.46
N CYS A 130 3.21 -3.02 -17.72
CA CYS A 130 1.93 -3.25 -17.08
C CYS A 130 0.81 -3.33 -18.12
N THR A 131 -0.24 -4.09 -17.83
CA THR A 131 -1.43 -4.18 -18.69
C THR A 131 -2.25 -2.89 -18.68
N THR A 132 -3.10 -2.70 -19.70
CA THR A 132 -4.08 -1.61 -19.74
C THR A 132 -5.14 -1.75 -18.63
N SER A 133 -5.63 -2.98 -18.42
CA SER A 133 -6.50 -3.27 -17.29
C SER A 133 -5.72 -3.06 -16.00
N TYR A 134 -6.32 -2.30 -15.09
CA TYR A 134 -5.84 -2.11 -13.72
C TYR A 134 -6.87 -2.70 -12.74
N ASP A 135 -7.54 -3.79 -13.11
CA ASP A 135 -8.47 -4.53 -12.24
C ASP A 135 -7.85 -4.87 -10.88
N PHE A 136 -6.56 -5.19 -10.88
CA PHE A 136 -5.75 -5.46 -9.69
C PHE A 136 -6.19 -6.70 -8.90
N ASN A 137 -7.20 -7.45 -9.36
CA ASN A 137 -7.97 -8.36 -8.53
C ASN A 137 -8.53 -7.63 -7.29
N ALA A 138 -8.94 -6.37 -7.43
CA ALA A 138 -9.44 -5.54 -6.34
C ALA A 138 -10.82 -6.02 -5.83
N PRO A 139 -11.27 -5.54 -4.66
CA PRO A 139 -12.62 -5.81 -4.15
C PRO A 139 -13.73 -5.36 -5.13
N LEU A 140 -13.57 -4.21 -5.78
CA LEU A 140 -14.39 -3.80 -6.92
C LEU A 140 -13.64 -4.11 -8.22
N SER A 141 -14.32 -4.75 -9.18
CA SER A 141 -13.73 -5.08 -10.49
C SER A 141 -13.33 -3.82 -11.28
N GLU A 142 -12.57 -3.96 -12.36
CA GLU A 142 -12.25 -2.85 -13.27
C GLU A 142 -13.50 -2.02 -13.65
N ALA A 143 -14.62 -2.67 -13.94
CA ALA A 143 -15.88 -2.03 -14.29
C ALA A 143 -16.69 -1.47 -13.10
N GLY A 144 -16.20 -1.66 -11.87
CA GLY A 144 -16.84 -1.20 -10.64
C GLY A 144 -17.80 -2.19 -10.00
N ASP A 145 -17.80 -3.46 -10.44
CA ASP A 145 -18.71 -4.47 -9.90
C ASP A 145 -18.27 -4.92 -8.50
N PRO A 146 -19.17 -5.05 -7.53
CA PRO A 146 -18.85 -5.64 -6.24
C PRO A 146 -18.58 -7.14 -6.39
N THR A 147 -17.35 -7.56 -6.09
CA THR A 147 -16.95 -8.97 -6.16
C THR A 147 -17.24 -9.70 -4.85
N PRO A 148 -17.14 -11.05 -4.79
CA PRO A 148 -17.18 -11.77 -3.51
C PRO A 148 -16.13 -11.29 -2.49
N LYS A 149 -15.05 -10.65 -2.94
CA LYS A 149 -14.04 -10.04 -2.07
C LYS A 149 -14.55 -8.76 -1.41
N TYR A 150 -15.33 -7.93 -2.11
CA TYR A 150 -15.96 -6.74 -1.54
C TYR A 150 -16.87 -7.09 -0.36
N PHE A 151 -17.72 -8.10 -0.51
CA PHE A 151 -18.65 -8.51 0.55
C PHE A 151 -17.99 -9.24 1.73
N ALA A 152 -16.75 -9.72 1.56
CA ALA A 152 -16.04 -10.45 2.61
C ALA A 152 -15.23 -9.53 3.53
N MET A 153 -14.89 -8.32 3.07
CA MET A 153 -14.08 -7.33 3.78
C MET A 153 -14.94 -6.50 4.73
#